data_AF-A0A3M4TSP9-F1
#
_entry.id   AF-A0A3M4TSP9-F1
#
_cell.length_a   1.000
_cell.length_b   1.000
_cell.length_c   1.000
_cell.angle_alpha   90.00
_cell.angle_beta   90.00
_cell.angle_gamma   90.00
#
_symmetry.space_group_name_H-M   'P 1'
#
loop_
_entity.id
_entity.type
_entity.pdbx_description
1 polymer ?
#
loop_
_entity_poly.entity_id
_entity_poly.type
_entity_poly.pdbx_seq_one_letter_code
_entity_poly.pdbx_strand_id
1 'polypeptide(L)'
;MQETVVAGPLCESGDVFTQAEGGIVESRLLPVAQVGDYLVFHDAGAYGASMSSNYNSRTHAAEVLVDDGQERLIRRRQPLDDLLRLEEDC
;
A
#
# COMPACT_ATOMS: atom_id res chain seq x y z
N MET A 1 -19.23 -9.79 11.04
CA MET A 1 -18.85 -8.42 10.59
C MET A 1 -18.63 -7.58 11.84
N GLN A 2 -17.62 -6.72 11.85
CA GLN A 2 -17.28 -5.81 12.94
C GLN A 2 -16.90 -4.44 12.37
N GLU A 3 -17.21 -3.37 13.10
CA GLU A 3 -16.72 -2.04 12.80
C GLU A 3 -15.19 -2.01 12.91
N THR A 4 -14.51 -1.70 11.82
CA THR A 4 -13.05 -1.77 11.72
C THR A 4 -12.49 -0.47 11.18
N VAL A 5 -11.47 0.07 11.84
CA VAL A 5 -10.60 1.12 11.28
C VAL A 5 -9.40 0.41 10.66
N VAL A 6 -9.08 0.72 9.40
CA VAL A 6 -7.92 0.15 8.71
C VAL A 6 -6.82 1.20 8.65
N ALA A 7 -5.65 0.88 9.20
CA ALA A 7 -4.46 1.72 9.20
C ALA A 7 -3.27 0.99 8.57
N GLY A 8 -2.26 1.76 8.18
CA GLY A 8 -1.02 1.25 7.61
C GLY A 8 0.11 1.10 8.65
N PRO A 9 1.32 0.73 8.19
CA PRO A 9 2.48 0.45 9.05
C PRO A 9 3.38 1.66 9.31
N LEU A 10 3.04 2.85 8.81
CA LEU A 10 3.87 4.04 8.99
C LEU A 10 3.81 4.53 10.43
N CYS A 11 4.91 5.11 10.91
CA CYS A 11 4.95 5.87 12.16
C CYS A 11 4.36 7.28 11.95
N GLU A 12 3.21 7.35 11.28
CA GLU A 12 2.54 8.60 10.92
C GLU A 12 1.06 8.48 11.24
N SER A 13 0.54 9.47 11.97
CA SER A 13 -0.85 9.54 12.43
C SER A 13 -1.87 9.53 11.28
N GLY A 14 -1.49 10.07 10.12
CA GLY A 14 -2.32 10.13 8.92
C GLY A 14 -2.37 8.82 8.09
N ASP A 15 -1.63 7.78 8.47
CA ASP A 15 -1.61 6.49 7.76
C ASP A 15 -2.84 5.63 8.08
N VAL A 16 -4.01 6.16 7.74
CA VAL A 16 -5.32 5.55 7.95
C VAL A 16 -6.06 5.47 6.62
N PHE A 17 -6.53 4.29 6.23
CA PHE A 17 -7.25 4.09 4.97
C PHE A 17 -8.74 4.41 5.09
N THR A 18 -9.35 4.17 6.26
CA THR A 18 -10.76 4.47 6.51
C THR A 18 -10.90 5.86 7.14
N GLN A 19 -10.77 6.89 6.30
CA GLN A 19 -10.94 8.29 6.69
C GLN A 19 -11.86 9.02 5.71
N ALA A 20 -12.63 9.98 6.20
CA ALA A 20 -13.39 10.93 5.40
C ALA A 20 -12.55 12.17 5.04
N GLU A 21 -13.07 13.00 4.14
CA GLU A 21 -12.47 14.28 3.80
C GLU A 21 -12.24 15.13 5.06
N GLY A 22 -11.07 15.76 5.14
CA GLY A 22 -10.65 16.52 6.33
C GLY A 22 -9.98 15.68 7.43
N GLY A 23 -9.73 14.39 7.20
CA GLY A 23 -8.94 13.54 8.11
C GLY A 23 -9.73 12.95 9.27
N ILE A 24 -11.06 12.89 9.16
CA ILE A 24 -11.92 12.28 10.17
C ILE A 24 -11.88 10.77 10.01
N VAL A 25 -11.42 10.05 11.03
CA VAL A 25 -11.38 8.59 11.03
C VAL A 25 -12.80 8.03 11.08
N GLU A 26 -13.07 7.07 10.20
CA GLU A 26 -14.32 6.33 10.13
C GLU A 26 -14.07 4.82 10.17
N SER A 27 -15.08 4.06 10.56
CA SER A 27 -15.05 2.60 10.50
C SER A 27 -15.71 2.07 9.23
N ARG A 28 -15.38 0.81 8.91
CA ARG A 28 -16.07 0.01 7.89
C ARG A 28 -16.41 -1.35 8.48
N LEU A 29 -17.59 -1.87 8.13
CA LEU A 29 -17.96 -3.24 8.48
C LEU A 29 -17.13 -4.22 7.66
N LEU A 30 -16.27 -4.98 8.34
CA LEU A 30 -15.42 -6.01 7.75
C LEU A 30 -15.57 -7.34 8.50
N PRO A 31 -15.24 -8.49 7.89
CA PRO A 31 -15.01 -9.72 8.62
C PRO A 31 -13.93 -9.55 9.69
N VAL A 32 -13.96 -10.38 10.73
CA VAL A 32 -12.88 -10.41 11.72
C VAL A 32 -11.64 -11.02 11.06
N ALA A 33 -10.58 -10.24 10.93
CA ALA A 33 -9.31 -10.68 10.37
C ALA A 33 -8.33 -11.09 11.48
N GLN A 34 -7.40 -11.99 11.14
CA GLN A 34 -6.29 -12.41 11.98
C GLN A 34 -4.95 -12.04 11.32
N VAL A 35 -3.88 -12.07 12.11
CA VAL A 35 -2.53 -11.91 11.56
C VAL A 35 -2.27 -13.02 10.54
N GLY A 36 -1.95 -12.61 9.31
CA GLY A 36 -1.76 -13.52 8.17
C GLY A 36 -2.89 -13.46 7.14
N ASP A 37 -4.06 -12.93 7.50
CA ASP A 37 -5.13 -12.66 6.52
C ASP A 37 -4.76 -11.48 5.61
N TYR A 38 -5.39 -11.44 4.44
CA TYR A 38 -5.18 -10.41 3.43
C TYR A 38 -6.38 -9.46 3.35
N LEU A 39 -6.08 -8.18 3.13
CA LEU A 39 -7.05 -7.16 2.76
C LEU A 39 -6.80 -6.72 1.32
N VAL A 40 -7.87 -6.58 0.53
CA VAL A 40 -7.80 -6.14 -0.86
C VAL A 40 -8.46 -4.76 -1.00
N PHE A 41 -7.65 -3.76 -1.31
CA PHE A 41 -8.15 -2.46 -1.76
C PHE A 41 -8.55 -2.57 -3.22
N HIS A 42 -9.82 -2.30 -3.49
CA HIS A 42 -10.38 -2.31 -4.84
C HIS A 42 -10.07 -0.98 -5.54
N ASP A 43 -10.16 -0.97 -6.87
CA ASP A 43 -10.09 0.25 -7.70
C ASP A 43 -8.80 1.09 -7.57
N ALA A 44 -7.70 0.50 -7.07
CA ALA A 44 -6.40 1.15 -6.92
C ALA A 44 -5.59 1.28 -8.23
N GLY A 45 -6.21 1.06 -9.39
CA GLY A 45 -5.55 1.05 -10.70
C GLY A 45 -5.16 2.44 -11.22
N ALA A 46 -5.91 3.48 -10.82
CA ALA A 46 -5.59 4.87 -11.12
C ALA A 46 -5.12 5.58 -9.84
N TYR A 47 -4.09 6.43 -9.96
CA TYR A 47 -3.57 7.25 -8.85
C TYR A 47 -3.06 6.49 -7.62
N GLY A 48 -2.94 5.16 -7.67
CA GLY A 48 -2.29 4.34 -6.64
C GLY A 48 -0.76 4.32 -6.82
N ALA A 49 -0.29 3.41 -7.66
CA ALA A 49 1.15 3.23 -7.91
C ALA A 49 1.84 4.51 -8.42
N SER A 50 1.15 5.33 -9.21
CA SER A 50 1.68 6.58 -9.76
C SER A 50 1.90 7.69 -8.72
N MET A 51 1.26 7.60 -7.55
CA MET A 51 1.42 8.54 -6.43
C MET A 51 2.18 7.93 -5.25
N SER A 52 2.73 6.72 -5.41
CA SER A 52 3.52 6.06 -4.36
C SER A 52 4.83 6.81 -4.10
N SER A 53 5.30 6.77 -2.86
CA SER A 53 6.56 7.39 -2.43
C SER A 53 7.45 6.40 -1.68
N ASN A 54 8.70 6.80 -1.41
CA ASN A 54 9.62 6.07 -0.53
C ASN A 54 9.60 6.59 0.92
N TYR A 55 8.48 7.18 1.36
CA TYR A 55 8.35 7.63 2.74
C TYR A 55 8.58 6.48 3.73
N ASN A 56 9.27 6.78 4.84
CA ASN A 56 9.81 5.80 5.79
C ASN A 56 10.68 4.71 5.17
N SER A 57 11.45 5.07 4.12
CA SER A 57 12.36 4.18 3.40
C SER A 57 11.69 2.88 2.90
N ARG A 58 10.38 2.94 2.61
CA ARG A 58 9.63 1.81 2.07
C ARG A 58 9.80 1.74 0.57
N THR A 59 10.22 0.59 0.07
CA THR A 59 10.42 0.41 -1.37
C THR A 59 9.10 0.25 -2.11
N HIS A 60 9.06 0.70 -3.37
CA HIS A 60 7.88 0.53 -4.21
C HIS A 60 7.47 -0.94 -4.35
N ALA A 61 6.15 -1.18 -4.26
CA ALA A 61 5.57 -2.51 -4.44
C ALA A 61 5.73 -3.00 -5.88
N ALA A 62 5.78 -4.32 -6.03
CA ALA A 62 5.70 -4.99 -7.33
C ALA A 62 4.32 -4.78 -7.95
N GLU A 63 4.28 -4.74 -9.28
CA GLU A 63 3.04 -4.68 -10.06
C GLU A 63 2.93 -5.93 -10.94
N VAL A 64 1.77 -6.57 -10.88
CA VAL A 64 1.43 -7.77 -11.63
C VAL A 64 0.27 -7.45 -12.55
N LEU A 65 0.41 -7.78 -13.83
CA LEU A 65 -0.71 -7.79 -14.76
C LEU A 65 -1.25 -9.21 -14.86
N VAL A 66 -2.56 -9.35 -14.75
CA VAL A 66 -3.26 -10.60 -15.08
C VAL A 66 -3.97 -10.37 -16.41
N ASP A 67 -3.64 -11.19 -17.41
CA ASP A 67 -4.21 -11.13 -18.75
C ASP A 67 -4.54 -12.57 -19.20
N ASP A 68 -5.79 -12.79 -19.63
CA ASP A 68 -6.33 -14.14 -19.93
C ASP A 68 -6.05 -15.19 -18.84
N GLY A 69 -6.17 -14.78 -17.56
CA GLY A 69 -5.89 -15.64 -16.41
C GLY A 69 -4.43 -15.96 -16.17
N GLN A 70 -3.50 -15.40 -16.95
CA GLN A 70 -2.05 -15.53 -16.77
C GLN A 70 -1.49 -14.30 -16.06
N GLU A 71 -0.75 -14.51 -14.98
CA GLU A 71 -0.02 -13.44 -14.29
C GLU A 71 1.35 -13.17 -14.91
N ARG A 72 1.71 -11.89 -15.01
CA ARG A 72 3.07 -11.45 -15.37
C ARG A 72 3.52 -10.29 -14.51
N LEU A 73 4.75 -10.35 -14.02
CA LEU A 73 5.40 -9.23 -13.34
C LEU A 73 5.69 -8.12 -14.35
N ILE A 74 5.03 -6.96 -14.21
CA ILE A 74 5.24 -5.80 -15.09
C ILE A 74 6.13 -4.73 -14.44
N ARG A 75 6.21 -4.73 -13.10
CA ARG A 75 7.20 -3.95 -12.35
C ARG A 75 7.70 -4.76 -11.16
N ARG A 76 9.01 -4.96 -11.07
CA ARG A 76 9.63 -5.60 -9.90
C ARG A 76 9.46 -4.73 -8.65
N ARG A 77 9.43 -5.35 -7.48
CA ARG A 77 9.61 -4.63 -6.21
C ARG A 77 10.95 -3.88 -6.27
N GLN A 78 10.96 -2.62 -5.85
CA GLN A 78 12.19 -1.85 -5.77
C GLN A 78 13.10 -2.47 -4.67
N PRO A 79 14.37 -2.77 -4.97
CA PRO A 79 15.37 -3.15 -3.97
C PRO A 79 15.64 -2.01 -2.99
N LEU A 80 16.12 -2.36 -1.80
CA LEU A 80 16.57 -1.36 -0.84
C LEU A 80 17.75 -0.54 -1.37
N ASP A 81 18.69 -1.19 -2.06
CA ASP A 81 19.87 -0.56 -2.65
C ASP A 81 19.50 0.56 -3.66
N ASP A 82 18.38 0.41 -4.37
CA ASP A 82 17.90 1.45 -5.28
C ASP A 82 17.56 2.77 -4.55
N LEU A 83 17.24 2.74 -3.25
CA LEU A 83 17.03 3.94 -2.43
C LEU A 83 18.35 4.64 -2.11
N LEU A 84 19.38 3.87 -1.77
CA LEU A 84 20.69 4.38 -1.36
C LEU A 84 21.54 4.85 -2.53
N ARG A 85 21.26 4.35 -3.74
CA ARG A 85 22.05 4.63 -4.97
C ARG A 85 22.34 6.11 -5.24
N LEU A 86 21.50 7.03 -4.78
CA LEU A 86 21.71 8.47 -4.96
C LEU A 86 22.56 9.13 -3.86
N GLU A 87 22.90 8.38 -2.81
CA GLU A 87 23.67 8.81 -1.64
C GLU A 87 25.09 8.21 -1.61
N GLU A 88 25.39 7.22 -2.46
CA GLU A 88 26.62 6.40 -2.42
C GLU A 88 27.91 7.16 -2.80
N ASP A 89 27.83 8.28 -3.55
CA ASP A 89 28.99 9.00 -4.12
C ASP A 89 29.26 10.38 -3.46
N CYS A 90 28.86 10.58 -2.21
CA CYS A 90 29.16 11.81 -1.44
C CYS A 90 30.60 11.87 -0.92
#